data_AF-A0A9X0AGH3-F1
#
_entry.id   AF-A0A9X0AGH3-F1
#
_cell.length_a   1.000
_cell.length_b   1.000
_cell.length_c   1.000
_cell.angle_alpha   90.00
_cell.angle_beta   90.00
_cell.angle_gamma   90.00
#
_symmetry.space_group_name_H-M   'P 1'
#
loop_
_entity.id
_entity.type
_entity.pdbx_description
1 polymer ?
#
loop_
_entity_poly.entity_id
_entity_poly.type
_entity_poly.pdbx_seq_one_letter_code
_entity_poly.pdbx_strand_id
1 'polypeptide(L)'
;MSWIKDVRTLLRDLKRSKSASPNEMQLEQLHIETLDIDDQHILDNIEPVWDYLTSDGCLSGVNTMEIILSGTWSALFCSEYVSALLTRGITTLSEQASHGLHSTWNQKFRIENDSYSSGIPAKLTLSLSHKTKRIIPLLSIVIRERNRPEHSLSSAELYIAFAMAAMHCLPDNTETINVRVLIVYSFWVQVVTVTTTPLYITSIIQGSECIVGKMAIYRTRWFNFLDASGRLGIFLSALEDINLELPPEDTNLNTNGKRPQYTLEHVKKLENLRNKRQKSKIA
;
A
#
# COMPACT_ATOMS: atom_id res chain seq x y z
N MET A 1 -11.62 -13.31 12.77
CA MET A 1 -12.88 -13.52 12.03
C MET A 1 -13.86 -12.34 12.08
N SER A 2 -13.78 -11.37 13.00
CA SER A 2 -14.80 -10.30 13.15
C SER A 2 -14.87 -9.25 12.03
N TRP A 3 -13.74 -8.86 11.43
CA TRP A 3 -13.67 -7.67 10.57
C TRP A 3 -14.15 -7.89 9.12
N ILE A 4 -14.25 -9.13 8.66
CA ILE A 4 -14.76 -9.46 7.33
C ILE A 4 -16.24 -9.09 7.19
N LYS A 5 -17.01 -9.21 8.28
CA LYS A 5 -18.41 -8.78 8.34
C LYS A 5 -18.51 -7.27 8.19
N ASP A 6 -17.60 -6.52 8.81
CA ASP A 6 -17.54 -5.06 8.69
C ASP A 6 -17.25 -4.63 7.25
N VAL A 7 -16.26 -5.27 6.60
CA VAL A 7 -15.95 -5.04 5.17
C VAL A 7 -17.17 -5.30 4.30
N ARG A 8 -17.86 -6.42 4.54
CA ARG A 8 -19.03 -6.84 3.78
C ARG A 8 -20.19 -5.86 3.95
N THR A 9 -20.45 -5.41 5.17
CA THR A 9 -21.49 -4.41 5.45
C THR A 9 -21.17 -3.12 4.72
N LEU A 10 -19.91 -2.66 4.78
CA LEU A 10 -19.49 -1.43 4.13
C LEU A 10 -19.62 -1.46 2.60
N LEU A 11 -19.25 -2.57 1.96
CA LEU A 11 -19.42 -2.70 0.50
C LEU A 11 -20.89 -2.79 0.08
N ARG A 12 -21.77 -3.37 0.92
CA ARG A 12 -23.23 -3.40 0.66
C ARG A 12 -23.88 -2.04 0.89
N ASP A 13 -23.43 -1.28 1.87
CA ASP A 13 -23.99 0.05 2.21
C ASP A 13 -23.66 1.13 1.15
N LEU A 14 -22.67 0.88 0.26
CA LEU A 14 -22.40 1.72 -0.93
C LEU A 14 -23.63 1.86 -1.86
N LYS A 15 -24.59 0.95 -1.75
CA LYS A 15 -25.86 0.99 -2.48
C LYS A 15 -27.01 0.80 -1.49
N ARG A 16 -27.50 1.86 -0.85
CA ARG A 16 -28.96 2.11 -0.63
C ARG A 16 -29.19 3.24 0.37
N SER A 17 -29.79 4.30 -0.15
CA SER A 17 -30.79 5.03 0.61
C SER A 17 -31.94 4.08 0.97
N LYS A 18 -32.21 3.96 2.28
CA LYS A 18 -33.50 3.51 2.85
C LYS A 18 -33.85 2.01 2.80
N SER A 19 -32.91 1.07 2.66
CA SER A 19 -33.24 -0.37 2.81
C SER A 19 -32.78 -0.92 4.16
N ALA A 20 -33.53 -1.88 4.71
CA ALA A 20 -33.17 -2.62 5.91
C ALA A 20 -31.72 -3.16 5.83
N SER A 21 -31.04 -3.17 6.97
CA SER A 21 -29.69 -3.71 7.13
C SER A 21 -29.51 -5.03 6.37
N PRO A 22 -28.45 -5.19 5.55
CA PRO A 22 -28.25 -6.37 4.73
C PRO A 22 -28.21 -7.64 5.60
N ASN A 23 -28.91 -8.68 5.17
CA ASN A 23 -28.93 -9.96 5.90
C ASN A 23 -27.61 -10.74 5.68
N GLU A 24 -27.35 -11.76 6.51
CA GLU A 24 -26.08 -12.49 6.49
C GLU A 24 -25.78 -13.18 5.15
N MET A 25 -26.80 -13.76 4.50
CA MET A 25 -26.68 -14.34 3.16
C MET A 25 -26.27 -13.30 2.10
N GLN A 26 -26.78 -12.07 2.20
CA GLN A 26 -26.40 -10.97 1.31
C GLN A 26 -24.96 -10.52 1.51
N LEU A 27 -24.43 -10.62 2.74
CA LEU A 27 -23.05 -10.30 3.06
C LEU A 27 -22.09 -11.39 2.56
N GLU A 28 -22.48 -12.66 2.64
CA GLU A 28 -21.69 -13.79 2.17
C GLU A 28 -21.50 -13.82 0.64
N GLN A 29 -22.46 -13.29 -0.11
CA GLN A 29 -22.40 -13.13 -1.58
C GLN A 29 -21.28 -12.18 -2.06
N LEU A 30 -20.65 -11.42 -1.16
CA LEU A 30 -19.57 -10.50 -1.54
C LEU A 30 -18.23 -11.19 -1.78
N HIS A 31 -18.09 -12.50 -1.56
CA HIS A 31 -16.89 -13.28 -1.90
C HIS A 31 -15.56 -12.57 -1.57
N ILE A 32 -15.41 -12.14 -0.32
CA ILE A 32 -14.20 -11.49 0.17
C ILE A 32 -13.35 -12.53 0.89
N GLU A 33 -12.07 -12.58 0.56
CA GLU A 33 -11.04 -13.34 1.27
C GLU A 33 -10.11 -12.35 1.98
N THR A 34 -9.67 -12.70 3.18
CA THR A 34 -8.85 -11.83 3.98
C THR A 34 -7.66 -12.57 4.58
N LEU A 35 -6.45 -12.06 4.38
CA LEU A 35 -5.21 -12.72 4.77
C LEU A 35 -4.28 -11.71 5.45
N ASP A 36 -3.77 -12.06 6.62
CA ASP A 36 -2.68 -11.33 7.25
C ASP A 36 -1.36 -11.98 6.79
N ILE A 37 -0.47 -11.20 6.18
CA ILE A 37 0.80 -11.69 5.61
C ILE A 37 1.93 -11.41 6.60
N ASP A 38 2.68 -12.46 6.93
CA ASP A 38 3.96 -12.37 7.65
C ASP A 38 5.12 -12.17 6.65
N ASP A 39 5.60 -10.93 6.52
CA ASP A 39 6.95 -10.44 6.11
C ASP A 39 7.79 -11.14 5.01
N GLN A 40 7.32 -12.15 4.28
CA GLN A 40 8.23 -13.08 3.58
C GLN A 40 8.22 -13.07 2.06
N HIS A 41 7.58 -12.10 1.38
CA HIS A 41 7.28 -12.30 -0.04
C HIS A 41 7.99 -11.41 -1.06
N ILE A 42 8.79 -10.41 -0.66
CA ILE A 42 9.21 -9.40 -1.63
C ILE A 42 10.70 -9.08 -1.45
N LEU A 43 11.53 -9.72 -2.28
CA LEU A 43 12.95 -9.40 -2.41
C LEU A 43 13.22 -8.50 -3.61
N ASP A 44 12.22 -8.28 -4.45
CA ASP A 44 12.32 -7.38 -5.59
C ASP A 44 12.46 -5.94 -5.09
N ASN A 45 13.28 -5.13 -5.76
CA ASN A 45 13.61 -3.76 -5.38
C ASN A 45 14.40 -3.56 -4.07
N ILE A 46 14.96 -4.61 -3.44
CA ILE A 46 15.78 -4.45 -2.21
C ILE A 46 16.91 -3.44 -2.40
N GLU A 47 17.70 -3.57 -3.45
CA GLU A 47 18.86 -2.71 -3.68
C GLU A 47 18.46 -1.23 -3.83
N PRO A 48 17.57 -0.83 -4.76
CA PRO A 48 17.18 0.58 -4.91
C PRO A 48 16.50 1.15 -3.64
N VAL A 49 15.68 0.35 -2.95
CA VAL A 49 15.05 0.78 -1.69
C VAL A 49 16.10 0.97 -0.60
N TRP A 50 17.07 0.05 -0.49
CA TRP A 50 18.13 0.14 0.51
C TRP A 50 19.05 1.34 0.26
N ASP A 51 19.43 1.59 -0.98
CA ASP A 51 20.23 2.75 -1.37
C ASP A 51 19.52 4.06 -1.00
N TYR A 52 18.21 4.15 -1.27
CA TYR A 52 17.42 5.30 -0.81
C TYR A 52 17.42 5.44 0.72
N LEU A 53 17.17 4.35 1.45
CA LEU A 53 17.08 4.38 2.93
C LEU A 53 18.39 4.74 3.62
N THR A 54 19.52 4.51 2.94
CA THR A 54 20.85 4.86 3.44
C THR A 54 21.38 6.19 2.93
N SER A 55 20.62 6.87 2.05
CA SER A 55 20.97 8.21 1.57
C SER A 55 20.90 9.26 2.68
N ASP A 56 21.80 10.25 2.63
CA ASP A 56 21.85 11.37 3.60
C ASP A 56 20.51 12.10 3.71
N GLY A 57 19.78 12.24 2.58
CA GLY A 57 18.48 12.88 2.54
C GLY A 57 17.40 12.11 3.31
N CYS A 58 17.43 10.78 3.26
CA CYS A 58 16.51 9.94 4.04
C CYS A 58 16.91 9.94 5.52
N LEU A 59 18.19 9.70 5.81
CA LEU A 59 18.72 9.64 7.18
C LEU A 59 18.51 10.95 7.94
N SER A 60 18.71 12.10 7.30
CA SER A 60 18.44 13.42 7.90
C SER A 60 16.97 13.60 8.31
N GLY A 61 16.03 13.14 7.48
CA GLY A 61 14.60 13.18 7.80
C GLY A 61 14.23 12.28 8.98
N VAL A 62 14.78 11.07 9.03
CA VAL A 62 14.57 10.12 10.15
C VAL A 62 15.19 10.66 11.45
N ASN A 63 16.43 11.15 11.40
CA ASN A 63 17.10 11.72 12.57
C ASN A 63 16.34 12.93 13.13
N THR A 64 15.80 13.77 12.25
CA THR A 64 14.94 14.90 12.65
C THR A 64 13.68 14.39 13.36
N MET A 65 13.07 13.31 12.86
CA MET A 65 11.92 12.67 13.51
C MET A 65 12.26 12.14 14.90
N GLU A 66 13.40 11.45 15.07
CA GLU A 66 13.84 10.93 16.37
C GLU A 66 14.06 12.06 17.38
N ILE A 67 14.65 13.18 16.95
CA ILE A 67 14.80 14.39 17.77
C ILE A 67 13.43 14.96 18.13
N ILE A 68 12.53 15.09 17.16
CA ILE A 68 11.18 15.60 17.40
C ILE A 68 10.45 14.70 18.41
N LEU A 69 10.46 13.38 18.22
CA LEU A 69 9.79 12.42 19.11
C LEU A 69 10.36 12.33 20.52
N SER A 70 11.50 12.96 20.81
CA SER A 70 11.96 13.15 22.19
C SER A 70 11.05 14.08 23.01
N GLY A 71 10.16 14.84 22.36
CA GLY A 71 9.12 15.65 22.98
C GLY A 71 7.73 14.99 22.99
N THR A 72 6.76 15.62 23.65
CA THR A 72 5.36 15.17 23.66
C THR A 72 4.60 15.73 22.44
N TRP A 73 4.32 14.87 21.46
CA TRP A 73 3.58 15.22 20.25
C TRP A 73 2.28 14.41 20.11
N SER A 74 1.30 14.98 19.40
CA SER A 74 0.05 14.27 19.12
C SER A 74 0.28 13.15 18.11
N ALA A 75 -0.52 12.08 18.19
CA ALA A 75 -0.49 10.98 17.22
C ALA A 75 -0.72 11.50 15.79
N LEU A 76 -1.61 12.48 15.62
CA LEU A 76 -1.88 13.10 14.32
C LEU A 76 -0.65 13.79 13.73
N PHE A 77 0.05 14.60 14.54
CA PHE A 77 1.27 15.26 14.09
C PHE A 77 2.32 14.26 13.63
N CYS A 78 2.50 13.17 14.39
CA CYS A 78 3.39 12.08 14.02
C CYS A 78 2.97 11.42 12.70
N SER A 79 1.66 11.16 12.52
CA SER A 79 1.13 10.59 11.28
C SER A 79 1.41 11.48 10.06
N GLU A 80 1.22 12.81 10.21
CA GLU A 80 1.47 13.76 9.13
C GLU A 80 2.94 13.82 8.75
N TYR A 81 3.83 13.79 9.74
CA TYR A 81 5.27 13.77 9.51
C TYR A 81 5.72 12.49 8.81
N VAL A 82 5.27 11.33 9.29
CA VAL A 82 5.56 10.01 8.67
C VAL A 82 5.00 9.94 7.27
N SER A 83 3.77 10.40 7.07
CA SER A 83 3.17 10.49 5.74
C SER A 83 3.99 11.37 4.81
N ALA A 84 4.55 12.49 5.28
CA ALA A 84 5.40 13.35 4.46
C ALA A 84 6.72 12.66 4.06
N LEU A 85 7.37 11.95 5.00
CA LEU A 85 8.59 11.18 4.73
C LEU A 85 8.31 10.02 3.76
N LEU A 86 7.23 9.27 3.98
CA LEU A 86 6.77 8.22 3.08
C LEU A 86 6.50 8.79 1.68
N THR A 87 5.79 9.90 1.58
CA THR A 87 5.50 10.51 0.29
C THR A 87 6.77 10.92 -0.43
N ARG A 88 7.71 11.56 0.27
CA ARG A 88 9.00 11.94 -0.30
C ARG A 88 9.75 10.71 -0.82
N GLY A 89 9.88 9.67 -0.02
CA GLY A 89 10.60 8.47 -0.42
C GLY A 89 9.93 7.71 -1.55
N ILE A 90 8.61 7.56 -1.50
CA ILE A 90 7.83 6.92 -2.56
C ILE A 90 7.97 7.70 -3.87
N THR A 91 7.93 9.04 -3.81
CA THR A 91 8.10 9.89 -5.00
C THR A 91 9.52 9.73 -5.57
N THR A 92 10.56 9.84 -4.74
CA THR A 92 11.96 9.67 -5.17
C THR A 92 12.21 8.28 -5.77
N LEU A 93 11.71 7.22 -5.14
CA LEU A 93 11.84 5.86 -5.68
C LEU A 93 11.02 5.70 -6.97
N SER A 94 9.84 6.31 -7.06
CA SER A 94 9.02 6.22 -8.28
C SER A 94 9.64 6.91 -9.49
N GLU A 95 10.52 7.91 -9.30
CA GLU A 95 11.30 8.52 -10.38
C GLU A 95 12.29 7.53 -11.01
N GLN A 96 12.68 6.48 -10.25
CA GLN A 96 13.53 5.39 -10.72
C GLN A 96 12.71 4.27 -11.40
N ALA A 97 11.39 4.38 -11.46
CA ALA A 97 10.59 3.36 -12.10
C ALA A 97 10.73 3.45 -13.63
N SER A 98 10.86 2.28 -14.26
CA SER A 98 10.90 2.12 -15.73
C SER A 98 9.60 2.55 -16.44
N HIS A 99 8.56 2.94 -15.69
CA HIS A 99 7.22 3.26 -16.18
C HIS A 99 6.83 4.67 -15.75
N GLY A 100 6.11 5.38 -16.63
CA GLY A 100 5.64 6.76 -16.38
C GLY A 100 4.64 6.84 -15.23
N LEU A 101 5.17 6.88 -14.01
CA LEU A 101 4.42 7.06 -12.78
C LEU A 101 4.16 8.55 -12.54
N HIS A 102 2.95 8.84 -12.07
CA HIS A 102 2.54 10.19 -11.68
C HIS A 102 2.10 10.20 -10.23
N SER A 103 2.63 11.15 -9.47
CA SER A 103 2.21 11.46 -8.12
C SER A 103 1.12 12.53 -8.12
N THR A 104 0.01 12.25 -7.46
CA THR A 104 -1.07 13.22 -7.21
C THR A 104 -1.24 13.40 -5.71
N TRP A 105 -1.22 14.64 -5.26
CA TRP A 105 -1.35 14.99 -3.84
C TRP A 105 -2.79 15.33 -3.49
N ASN A 106 -3.22 14.93 -2.30
CA ASN A 106 -4.57 15.22 -1.78
C ASN A 106 -5.70 14.76 -2.72
N GLN A 107 -5.48 13.68 -3.47
CA GLN A 107 -6.49 13.13 -4.37
C GLN A 107 -7.71 12.67 -3.55
N LYS A 108 -8.90 13.10 -3.99
CA LYS A 108 -10.16 12.62 -3.42
C LYS A 108 -10.67 11.45 -4.24
N PHE A 109 -10.85 10.32 -3.59
CA PHE A 109 -11.47 9.14 -4.19
C PHE A 109 -12.97 9.17 -4.01
N ARG A 110 -13.69 8.91 -5.11
CA ARG A 110 -15.15 8.82 -5.11
C ARG A 110 -15.57 7.74 -6.10
N ILE A 111 -16.49 6.88 -5.68
CA ILE A 111 -17.14 5.89 -6.54
C ILE A 111 -18.26 6.60 -7.31
N GLU A 112 -18.34 6.33 -8.61
CA GLU A 112 -19.41 6.87 -9.45
C GLU A 112 -20.79 6.43 -8.91
N ASN A 113 -21.75 7.36 -8.85
CA ASN A 113 -23.08 7.19 -8.25
C ASN A 113 -23.13 7.07 -6.71
N ASP A 114 -22.02 7.23 -6.00
CA ASP A 114 -22.05 7.44 -4.55
C ASP A 114 -22.56 8.86 -4.24
N SER A 115 -23.70 8.93 -3.55
CA SER A 115 -24.38 10.17 -3.14
C SER A 115 -24.11 10.55 -1.67
N TYR A 116 -23.41 9.70 -0.91
CA TYR A 116 -23.22 9.86 0.53
C TYR A 116 -21.91 10.54 0.91
N SER A 117 -20.86 10.33 0.13
CA SER A 117 -19.56 10.96 0.37
C SER A 117 -19.25 12.03 -0.67
N SER A 118 -18.64 13.13 -0.23
CA SER A 118 -17.98 14.10 -1.12
C SER A 118 -16.63 13.59 -1.64
N GLY A 119 -16.38 12.28 -1.46
CA GLY A 119 -15.10 11.61 -1.66
C GLY A 119 -14.20 11.63 -0.41
N ILE A 120 -13.31 10.66 -0.33
CA ILE A 120 -12.36 10.50 0.78
C ILE A 120 -10.98 10.91 0.30
N PRO A 121 -10.30 11.86 0.99
CA PRO A 121 -8.98 12.31 0.58
C PRO A 121 -7.90 11.30 0.96
N ALA A 122 -6.90 11.18 0.11
CA ALA A 122 -5.63 10.54 0.41
C ALA A 122 -4.47 11.51 0.21
N LYS A 123 -3.42 11.39 1.03
CA LYS A 123 -2.30 12.35 1.05
C LYS A 123 -1.49 12.30 -0.24
N LEU A 124 -1.16 11.10 -0.71
CA LEU A 124 -0.48 10.84 -1.96
C LEU A 124 -1.18 9.69 -2.67
N THR A 125 -1.30 9.80 -3.99
CA THR A 125 -1.62 8.68 -4.85
C THR A 125 -0.55 8.57 -5.93
N LEU A 126 0.05 7.38 -6.09
CA LEU A 126 0.83 7.06 -7.26
C LEU A 126 -0.05 6.36 -8.28
N SER A 127 0.11 6.76 -9.54
CA SER A 127 -0.68 6.24 -10.64
C SER A 127 0.18 5.97 -11.87
N LEU A 128 -0.18 4.96 -12.64
CA LEU A 128 0.41 4.70 -13.95
C LEU A 128 -0.28 5.54 -15.01
N SER A 129 0.49 6.23 -15.86
CA SER A 129 -0.06 6.80 -17.10
C SER A 129 -0.08 5.74 -18.19
N HIS A 130 -1.29 5.38 -18.62
CA HIS A 130 -1.48 4.48 -19.75
C HIS A 130 -1.38 5.26 -21.06
N LYS A 131 -1.05 4.57 -22.17
CA LYS A 131 -0.98 5.14 -23.53
C LYS A 131 -2.26 5.90 -23.94
N THR A 132 -3.38 5.59 -23.29
CA THR A 132 -4.68 6.24 -23.44
C THR A 132 -4.81 7.59 -22.70
N LYS A 133 -3.72 8.17 -22.17
CA LYS A 133 -3.67 9.37 -21.30
C LYS A 133 -4.48 9.24 -19.99
N ARG A 134 -4.85 8.02 -19.61
CA ARG A 134 -5.56 7.76 -18.35
C ARG A 134 -4.58 7.48 -17.23
N ILE A 135 -4.93 7.98 -16.05
CA ILE A 135 -4.15 7.87 -14.82
C ILE A 135 -4.80 6.80 -13.94
N ILE A 136 -4.12 5.68 -13.77
CA ILE A 136 -4.62 4.50 -13.06
C ILE A 136 -3.94 4.42 -11.69
N PRO A 137 -4.68 4.57 -10.57
CA PRO A 137 -4.08 4.61 -9.24
C PRO A 137 -3.61 3.22 -8.78
N LEU A 138 -2.36 3.11 -8.35
CA LEU A 138 -1.74 1.87 -7.89
C LEU A 138 -1.55 1.84 -6.38
N LEU A 139 -1.21 3.00 -5.80
CA LEU A 139 -0.82 3.15 -4.40
C LEU A 139 -1.44 4.43 -3.85
N SER A 140 -1.92 4.39 -2.61
CA SER A 140 -2.37 5.60 -1.91
C SER A 140 -1.98 5.63 -0.44
N ILE A 141 -1.70 6.81 0.12
CA ILE A 141 -1.35 7.01 1.52
C ILE A 141 -2.50 7.68 2.26
N VAL A 142 -2.95 7.07 3.35
CA VAL A 142 -4.09 7.53 4.16
C VAL A 142 -3.63 7.71 5.60
N ILE A 143 -3.99 8.85 6.21
CA ILE A 143 -3.77 9.09 7.64
C ILE A 143 -4.99 8.66 8.42
N ARG A 144 -4.79 7.77 9.39
CA ARG A 144 -5.81 7.36 10.35
C ARG A 144 -5.74 8.28 11.57
N GLU A 145 -6.83 8.98 11.87
CA GLU A 145 -6.90 9.94 12.98
C GLU A 145 -7.13 9.28 14.34
N ARG A 146 -7.82 8.12 14.39
CA ARG A 146 -8.25 7.48 15.63
C ARG A 146 -7.81 6.02 15.70
N ASN A 147 -7.33 5.63 16.88
CA ASN A 147 -6.92 4.29 17.34
C ASN A 147 -5.78 3.58 16.57
N ARG A 148 -4.91 2.94 17.37
CA ARG A 148 -4.07 1.81 16.95
C ARG A 148 -3.88 0.83 18.11
N PRO A 149 -3.70 -0.47 17.84
CA PRO A 149 -3.92 -1.19 16.58
C PRO A 149 -5.26 -1.94 16.68
N GLU A 150 -6.31 -1.43 16.03
CA GLU A 150 -7.45 -2.29 15.70
C GLU A 150 -7.04 -3.21 14.55
N HIS A 151 -7.39 -4.49 14.65
CA HIS A 151 -7.16 -5.49 13.62
C HIS A 151 -8.13 -5.37 12.43
N SER A 152 -8.81 -4.23 12.26
CA SER A 152 -9.81 -3.98 11.22
C SER A 152 -9.43 -2.76 10.38
N LEU A 153 -9.88 -2.81 9.12
CA LEU A 153 -9.81 -1.66 8.22
C LEU A 153 -11.00 -0.76 8.49
N SER A 154 -10.78 0.55 8.44
CA SER A 154 -11.88 1.51 8.54
C SER A 154 -12.67 1.54 7.23
N SER A 155 -13.91 2.01 7.33
CA SER A 155 -14.76 2.30 6.17
C SER A 155 -14.06 3.17 5.13
N ALA A 156 -13.29 4.15 5.59
CA ALA A 156 -12.60 5.08 4.72
C ALA A 156 -11.48 4.41 3.92
N GLU A 157 -10.72 3.52 4.55
CA GLU A 157 -9.61 2.82 3.88
C GLU A 157 -10.11 1.82 2.85
N LEU A 158 -11.16 1.06 3.20
CA LEU A 158 -11.80 0.13 2.27
C LEU A 158 -12.44 0.87 1.10
N TYR A 159 -13.10 2.00 1.37
CA TYR A 159 -13.68 2.84 0.33
C TYR A 159 -12.61 3.34 -0.63
N ILE A 160 -11.46 3.82 -0.13
CA ILE A 160 -10.35 4.27 -0.98
C ILE A 160 -9.84 3.11 -1.85
N ALA A 161 -9.55 1.95 -1.26
CA ALA A 161 -9.09 0.79 -2.03
C ALA A 161 -10.09 0.37 -3.11
N PHE A 162 -11.38 0.34 -2.78
CA PHE A 162 -12.44 0.00 -3.72
C PHE A 162 -12.60 1.06 -4.82
N ALA A 163 -12.56 2.34 -4.48
CA ALA A 163 -12.63 3.44 -5.44
C ALA A 163 -11.41 3.45 -6.37
N MET A 164 -10.21 3.17 -5.86
CA MET A 164 -9.03 2.95 -6.70
C MET A 164 -9.29 1.81 -7.68
N ALA A 165 -9.72 0.64 -7.22
CA ALA A 165 -9.98 -0.51 -8.08
C ALA A 165 -11.08 -0.23 -9.14
N ALA A 166 -12.11 0.54 -8.81
CA ALA A 166 -13.14 0.99 -9.75
C ALA A 166 -12.56 1.78 -10.92
N MET A 167 -11.53 2.59 -10.70
CA MET A 167 -10.86 3.36 -11.75
C MET A 167 -10.09 2.46 -12.75
N HIS A 168 -9.83 1.19 -12.40
CA HIS A 168 -9.23 0.20 -13.31
C HIS A 168 -10.26 -0.52 -14.21
N CYS A 169 -11.57 -0.40 -13.97
CA CYS A 169 -12.61 -1.25 -14.57
C CYS A 169 -13.03 -0.86 -16.00
N LEU A 170 -12.10 -0.40 -16.85
CA LEU A 170 -12.34 0.02 -18.23
C LEU A 170 -11.61 -0.91 -19.22
N PRO A 171 -11.92 -0.91 -20.53
CA PRO A 171 -11.95 -2.10 -21.41
C PRO A 171 -10.58 -2.57 -21.91
N ASP A 172 -9.54 -2.43 -21.10
CA ASP A 172 -8.29 -3.14 -21.31
C ASP A 172 -8.43 -4.55 -20.70
N ASN A 173 -7.81 -5.55 -21.33
CA ASN A 173 -7.80 -6.98 -20.98
C ASN A 173 -7.14 -7.29 -19.61
N THR A 174 -7.26 -6.40 -18.63
CA THR A 174 -6.68 -6.55 -17.30
C THR A 174 -7.45 -7.63 -16.56
N GLU A 175 -6.88 -8.83 -16.46
CA GLU A 175 -7.50 -9.95 -15.78
C GLU A 175 -7.55 -9.74 -14.25
N THR A 176 -6.57 -9.01 -13.71
CA THR A 176 -6.42 -8.77 -12.27
C THR A 176 -6.09 -7.30 -11.99
N ILE A 177 -6.75 -6.73 -10.98
CA ILE A 177 -6.53 -5.40 -10.45
C ILE A 177 -5.84 -5.55 -9.09
N ASN A 178 -4.69 -4.89 -8.92
CA ASN A 178 -3.98 -4.79 -7.65
C ASN A 178 -3.85 -3.32 -7.26
N VAL A 179 -4.35 -2.98 -6.08
CA VAL A 179 -4.23 -1.63 -5.50
C VAL A 179 -3.73 -1.70 -4.06
N ARG A 180 -2.95 -0.72 -3.65
CA ARG A 180 -2.33 -0.67 -2.33
C ARG A 180 -2.72 0.60 -1.57
N VAL A 181 -3.00 0.44 -0.29
CA VAL A 181 -3.27 1.54 0.65
C VAL A 181 -2.29 1.46 1.81
N LEU A 182 -1.52 2.52 2.02
CA LEU A 182 -0.64 2.69 3.17
C LEU A 182 -1.41 3.46 4.24
N ILE A 183 -1.70 2.80 5.35
CA ILE A 183 -2.43 3.36 6.48
C ILE A 183 -1.41 3.82 7.51
N VAL A 184 -1.38 5.12 7.78
CA VAL A 184 -0.45 5.74 8.72
C VAL A 184 -1.18 6.13 9.99
N TYR A 185 -0.69 5.65 11.13
CA TYR A 185 -1.12 6.10 12.45
C TYR A 185 0.11 6.32 13.35
N SER A 186 0.28 7.54 13.84
CA SER A 186 1.46 7.96 14.56
C SER A 186 2.73 7.58 13.76
N PHE A 187 3.66 6.86 14.35
CA PHE A 187 4.88 6.35 13.70
C PHE A 187 4.73 4.95 13.09
N TRP A 188 3.50 4.47 12.92
CA TRP A 188 3.25 3.12 12.44
C TRP A 188 2.50 3.10 11.13
N VAL A 189 2.86 2.13 10.31
CA VAL A 189 2.35 1.99 8.96
C VAL A 189 1.90 0.56 8.73
N GLN A 190 0.69 0.39 8.21
CA GLN A 190 0.22 -0.90 7.70
C GLN A 190 0.02 -0.77 6.19
N VAL A 191 0.47 -1.77 5.45
CA VAL A 191 0.23 -1.85 4.00
C VAL A 191 -0.91 -2.83 3.76
N VAL A 192 -1.87 -2.38 2.97
CA VAL A 192 -3.04 -3.18 2.59
C VAL A 192 -3.06 -3.30 1.09
N THR A 193 -3.05 -4.54 0.59
CA THR A 193 -3.13 -4.85 -0.83
C THR A 193 -4.50 -5.45 -1.11
N VAL A 194 -5.22 -4.88 -2.07
CA VAL A 194 -6.49 -5.41 -2.55
C VAL A 194 -6.29 -5.94 -3.96
N THR A 195 -6.59 -7.23 -4.13
CA THR A 195 -6.52 -7.94 -5.40
C THR A 195 -7.94 -8.35 -5.81
N THR A 196 -8.34 -8.02 -7.02
CA THR A 196 -9.72 -8.23 -7.51
C THR A 196 -9.74 -8.33 -9.04
N THR A 197 -10.92 -8.50 -9.63
CA THR A 197 -11.12 -8.44 -11.08
C THR A 197 -12.05 -7.29 -11.47
N PRO A 198 -11.99 -6.79 -12.73
CA PRO A 198 -12.94 -5.78 -13.21
C PRO A 198 -14.39 -6.24 -13.11
N LEU A 199 -14.66 -7.53 -13.35
CA LEU A 199 -16.01 -8.11 -13.26
C LEU A 199 -16.56 -8.03 -11.84
N TYR A 200 -15.74 -8.35 -10.84
CA TYR A 200 -16.13 -8.27 -9.44
C TYR A 200 -16.52 -6.84 -9.07
N ILE A 201 -15.62 -5.88 -9.31
CA ILE A 201 -15.87 -4.47 -8.99
C ILE A 201 -17.10 -3.93 -9.71
N THR A 202 -17.24 -4.23 -11.01
CA THR A 202 -18.41 -3.84 -11.79
C THR A 202 -19.70 -4.41 -11.20
N SER A 203 -19.72 -5.69 -10.81
CA SER A 203 -20.90 -6.32 -10.22
C SER A 203 -21.29 -5.70 -8.87
N ILE A 204 -20.32 -5.26 -8.08
CA ILE A 204 -20.54 -4.57 -6.80
C ILE A 204 -21.09 -3.16 -7.05
N ILE A 205 -20.46 -2.35 -7.91
CA ILE A 205 -20.90 -0.99 -8.22
C ILE A 205 -22.31 -0.98 -8.82
N GLN A 206 -22.56 -1.88 -9.78
CA GLN A 206 -23.88 -2.05 -10.39
C GLN A 206 -24.89 -2.71 -9.45
N GLY A 207 -24.46 -3.19 -8.27
CA GLY A 207 -25.25 -3.91 -7.29
C GLY A 207 -26.03 -5.06 -7.89
N SER A 208 -25.34 -5.91 -8.64
CA SER A 208 -25.85 -7.17 -9.16
C SER A 208 -26.22 -8.11 -8.00
N GLU A 209 -27.29 -8.89 -8.18
CA GLU A 209 -27.65 -9.95 -7.24
C GLU A 209 -26.68 -11.15 -7.33
N CYS A 210 -26.10 -11.36 -8.51
CA CYS A 210 -25.06 -12.36 -8.75
C CYS A 210 -23.71 -11.66 -8.87
N ILE A 211 -22.90 -11.74 -7.81
CA ILE A 211 -21.54 -11.21 -7.78
C ILE A 211 -20.61 -12.20 -8.48
N VAL A 212 -19.80 -11.72 -9.42
CA VAL A 212 -18.89 -12.56 -10.22
C VAL A 212 -17.46 -12.34 -9.77
N GLY A 213 -16.79 -13.42 -9.36
CA GLY A 213 -15.40 -13.39 -8.90
C GLY A 213 -15.28 -13.14 -7.40
N LYS A 214 -14.10 -12.66 -6.98
CA LYS A 214 -13.78 -12.43 -5.57
C LYS A 214 -12.83 -11.25 -5.40
N MET A 215 -12.83 -10.70 -4.19
CA MET A 215 -11.83 -9.72 -3.73
C MET A 215 -10.99 -10.34 -2.63
N ALA A 216 -9.68 -10.31 -2.77
CA ALA A 216 -8.73 -10.68 -1.73
C ALA A 216 -8.13 -9.41 -1.11
N ILE A 217 -8.18 -9.31 0.21
CA ILE A 217 -7.59 -8.22 0.98
C ILE A 217 -6.46 -8.79 1.82
N TYR A 218 -5.25 -8.40 1.48
CA TYR A 218 -4.02 -8.75 2.17
C TYR A 218 -3.58 -7.59 3.05
N ARG A 219 -3.12 -7.89 4.26
CA ARG A 219 -2.62 -6.87 5.18
C ARG A 219 -1.30 -7.31 5.75
N THR A 220 -0.34 -6.40 5.76
CA THR A 220 0.89 -6.62 6.50
C THR A 220 0.63 -6.47 8.00
N ARG A 221 1.57 -6.94 8.81
CA ARG A 221 1.71 -6.42 10.16
C ARG A 221 1.92 -4.90 10.13
N TRP A 222 1.68 -4.26 11.27
CA TRP A 222 2.05 -2.86 11.41
C TRP A 222 3.57 -2.73 11.55
N PHE A 223 4.19 -2.01 10.63
CA PHE A 223 5.59 -1.66 10.67
C PHE A 223 5.82 -0.38 11.47
N ASN A 224 6.86 -0.39 12.30
CA ASN A 224 7.33 0.81 12.97
C ASN A 224 8.22 1.59 12.00
N PHE A 225 7.83 2.81 11.65
CA PHE A 225 8.61 3.64 10.74
C PHE A 225 9.94 4.13 11.35
N LEU A 226 10.07 4.11 12.69
CA LEU A 226 11.32 4.44 13.36
C LEU A 226 12.35 3.32 13.26
N ASP A 227 11.92 2.09 13.04
CA ASP A 227 12.82 0.96 12.88
C ASP A 227 13.30 0.86 11.42
N ALA A 228 14.60 0.66 11.20
CA ALA A 228 15.16 0.52 9.85
C ALA A 228 14.53 -0.65 9.08
N SER A 229 14.30 -1.78 9.75
CA SER A 229 13.61 -2.94 9.18
C SER A 229 12.14 -2.65 8.87
N GLY A 230 11.48 -1.81 9.68
CA GLY A 230 10.11 -1.37 9.43
C GLY A 230 10.03 -0.48 8.20
N ARG A 231 10.94 0.50 8.05
CA ARG A 231 11.04 1.32 6.82
C ARG A 231 11.25 0.46 5.60
N LEU A 232 12.21 -0.46 5.64
CA LEU A 232 12.48 -1.39 4.54
C LEU A 232 11.23 -2.19 4.17
N GLY A 233 10.54 -2.78 5.16
CA GLY A 233 9.31 -3.54 4.94
C GLY A 233 8.18 -2.71 4.31
N ILE A 234 8.03 -1.44 4.72
CA ILE A 234 7.02 -0.53 4.15
C ILE A 234 7.30 -0.25 2.68
N PHE A 235 8.52 0.15 2.33
CA PHE A 235 8.86 0.52 0.95
C PHE A 235 8.84 -0.68 0.01
N LEU A 236 9.33 -1.85 0.44
CA LEU A 236 9.23 -3.08 -0.35
C LEU A 236 7.77 -3.49 -0.61
N SER A 237 6.94 -3.45 0.42
CA SER A 237 5.51 -3.79 0.28
C SER A 237 4.75 -2.77 -0.57
N ALA A 238 5.10 -1.48 -0.47
CA ALA A 238 4.48 -0.41 -1.24
C ALA A 238 4.79 -0.48 -2.73
N LEU A 239 6.00 -0.95 -3.09
CA LEU A 239 6.54 -0.92 -4.45
C LEU A 239 6.70 -2.31 -5.08
N GLU A 240 6.12 -3.35 -4.49
CA GLU A 240 6.24 -4.76 -4.92
C GLU A 240 6.01 -4.99 -6.42
N ASP A 241 4.98 -4.35 -7.00
CA ASP A 241 4.63 -4.51 -8.43
C ASP A 241 5.23 -3.39 -9.31
N ILE A 242 6.15 -2.59 -8.78
CA ILE A 242 6.78 -1.48 -9.49
C ILE A 242 8.24 -1.83 -9.69
N ASN A 243 8.66 -2.05 -10.94
CA ASN A 243 10.06 -2.31 -11.26
C ASN A 243 10.88 -1.02 -11.12
N LEU A 244 11.71 -0.96 -10.08
CA LEU A 244 12.67 0.13 -9.87
C LEU A 244 13.98 -0.19 -10.58
N GLU A 245 14.52 0.80 -11.27
CA GLU A 245 15.87 0.76 -11.83
C GLU A 245 16.85 1.34 -10.81
N LEU A 246 18.08 0.84 -10.79
CA LEU A 246 19.13 1.50 -10.02
C LEU A 246 19.41 2.86 -10.64
N PRO A 247 19.62 3.92 -9.82
CA PRO A 247 20.09 5.18 -10.36
C PRO A 247 21.39 4.95 -11.14
N PRO A 248 21.57 5.61 -12.30
CA PRO A 248 22.83 5.48 -13.04
C PRO A 248 23.99 5.85 -12.12
N GLU A 249 25.05 5.03 -12.11
CA GLU A 249 26.28 5.38 -11.40
C GLU A 249 26.83 6.66 -12.04
N ASP A 250 26.58 7.81 -11.41
CA ASP A 250 27.28 9.03 -11.76
C ASP A 250 28.77 8.80 -11.46
N THR A 251 29.53 8.52 -12.52
CA THR A 251 30.97 8.69 -12.57
C THR A 251 31.33 10.03 -11.90
N ASN A 252 32.07 9.96 -10.80
CA ASN A 252 32.63 11.04 -9.99
C ASN A 252 31.87 11.45 -8.72
N LEU A 253 31.77 10.54 -7.75
CA LEU A 253 31.90 10.93 -6.35
C LEU A 253 33.08 10.20 -5.72
N ASN A 254 34.21 10.90 -5.71
CA ASN A 254 35.39 10.61 -4.93
C ASN A 254 35.01 10.69 -3.43
N THR A 255 34.38 9.64 -2.91
CA THR A 255 34.20 9.45 -1.48
C THR A 255 34.93 8.17 -1.10
N ASN A 256 36.00 8.32 -0.33
CA ASN A 256 36.68 7.25 0.40
C ASN A 256 35.79 6.62 1.49
N GLY A 257 34.47 6.59 1.30
CA GLY A 257 33.53 5.82 2.10
C GLY A 257 33.46 4.41 1.52
N LYS A 258 34.17 3.46 2.12
CA LYS A 258 33.94 2.04 1.84
C LYS A 258 32.43 1.78 1.89
N ARG A 259 31.82 1.32 0.78
CA ARG A 259 30.50 0.66 0.81
C ARG A 259 30.56 -0.33 1.99
N PRO A 260 29.72 -0.21 3.03
CA PRO A 260 29.86 -1.05 4.20
C PRO A 260 29.70 -2.51 3.78
N GLN A 261 30.77 -3.29 3.91
CA GLN A 261 30.84 -4.73 3.57
C GLN A 261 29.83 -5.62 4.34
N TYR A 262 28.98 -5.02 5.17
CA TYR A 262 27.86 -5.69 5.86
C TYR A 262 26.74 -6.16 4.91
N THR A 263 26.71 -5.69 3.65
CA THR A 263 25.71 -6.06 2.64
C THR A 263 25.84 -7.50 2.14
N LEU A 264 27.05 -8.01 1.92
CA LEU A 264 27.19 -9.34 1.32
C LEU A 264 26.84 -10.47 2.30
N GLU A 265 27.14 -10.33 3.58
CA GLU A 265 26.86 -11.39 4.57
C GLU A 265 25.39 -11.46 4.95
N HIS A 266 24.68 -10.33 5.09
CA HIS A 266 23.24 -10.33 5.36
C HIS A 266 22.44 -10.80 4.14
N VAL A 267 22.79 -10.35 2.93
CA VAL A 267 22.18 -10.84 1.69
C VAL A 267 22.48 -12.34 1.49
N LYS A 268 23.73 -12.79 1.66
CA LYS A 268 24.07 -14.23 1.63
C LYS A 268 23.35 -15.03 2.72
N LYS A 269 23.12 -14.46 3.90
CA LYS A 269 22.36 -15.13 4.97
C LYS A 269 20.90 -15.29 4.59
N LEU A 270 20.29 -14.29 3.96
CA LEU A 270 18.92 -14.34 3.44
C LEU A 270 18.81 -15.29 2.23
N GLU A 271 19.77 -15.29 1.32
CA GLU A 271 19.85 -16.24 0.19
C GLU A 271 20.08 -17.68 0.65
N ASN A 272 20.94 -17.90 1.65
CA ASN A 272 21.17 -19.22 2.22
C ASN A 272 19.93 -19.77 2.95
N LEU A 273 19.14 -18.90 3.59
CA LEU A 273 17.85 -19.26 4.17
C LEU A 273 16.83 -19.64 3.08
N ARG A 274 16.81 -18.94 1.95
CA ARG A 274 16.00 -19.27 0.76
C ARG A 274 16.37 -20.64 0.18
N ASN A 275 17.67 -20.90 -0.01
CA ASN A 275 18.19 -22.14 -0.61
C ASN A 275 18.01 -23.37 0.29
N LYS A 276 18.14 -23.23 1.62
CA LYS A 276 17.86 -24.33 2.56
C LYS A 276 16.38 -24.76 2.53
N ARG A 277 15.45 -23.84 2.31
CA ARG A 277 14.00 -24.11 2.30
C ARG A 277 13.49 -24.67 0.99
N GLN A 278 14.05 -24.27 -0.16
CA GLN A 278 13.74 -24.92 -1.44
C GLN A 278 14.15 -26.39 -1.45
N LYS A 279 15.28 -26.73 -0.80
CA LYS A 279 15.71 -28.12 -0.66
C LYS A 279 14.83 -28.95 0.30
N SER A 280 14.14 -28.32 1.26
CA SER A 280 13.23 -29.04 2.17
C SER A 280 11.79 -29.19 1.64
N LYS A 281 11.47 -28.60 0.48
CA LYS A 281 10.18 -28.80 -0.21
C LYS A 281 10.25 -29.87 -1.31
N ILE A 282 11.45 -30.38 -1.61
CA ILE A 282 11.72 -31.39 -2.66
C ILE A 282 12.07 -32.75 -2.02
N ALA A 283 12.05 -32.85 -0.68
CA ALA A 283 12.27 -34.07 0.09
C ALA A 283 10.96 -34.51 0.76
#